data_AF-A0A6G2B5T4-F1
#
_entry.id   AF-A0A6G2B5T4-F1
#
_cell.length_a   1.000
_cell.length_b   1.000
_cell.length_c   1.000
_cell.angle_alpha   90.00
_cell.angle_beta   90.00
_cell.angle_gamma   90.00
#
_symmetry.space_group_name_H-M   'P 1'
#
loop_
_entity.id
_entity.type
_entity.pdbx_description
1 polymer ?
#
loop_
_entity_poly.entity_id
_entity_poly.type
_entity_poly.pdbx_seq_one_letter_code
_entity_poly.pdbx_strand_id
1 'polypeptide(L)'
;MSEQDNGLQLAVNNLATEMRRANYLNAIGIGGGNTKRPTLYQEFGYPRTITFNDFYNMYRRNAAGFAVVHRLLDGCWQDYPVIVDGDEAQEAKKTNSWEKNVTKFMKKWWPKVKDADRRNMVGRYSALLLQVKDNKPWSEPVDTRLVKSLGESALVKLIPVWEPQL
;
A
#
# COMPACT_ATOMS: atom_id res chain seq x y z
N MET A 1 25.35 17.08 -27.68
CA MET A 1 24.76 15.85 -27.11
C MET A 1 25.71 15.06 -26.21
N SER A 2 27.04 15.20 -26.30
CA SER A 2 28.00 14.44 -25.48
C SER A 2 28.25 14.98 -24.06
N GLU A 3 28.15 16.30 -23.84
CA GLU A 3 28.46 16.90 -22.53
C GLU A 3 27.39 16.65 -21.46
N GLN A 4 26.11 16.67 -21.83
CA GLN A 4 25.01 16.33 -20.92
C GLN A 4 25.09 14.87 -20.43
N ASP A 5 25.53 13.97 -21.31
CA ASP A 5 25.67 12.53 -21.02
C ASP A 5 26.82 12.28 -20.04
N ASN A 6 27.92 13.03 -20.17
CA ASN A 6 29.07 12.98 -19.25
C ASN A 6 28.73 13.48 -17.83
N GLY A 7 27.93 14.56 -17.73
CA GLY A 7 27.46 15.08 -16.45
C GLY A 7 26.51 14.13 -15.71
N LEU A 8 25.61 13.48 -16.46
CA LEU A 8 24.72 12.43 -15.92
C LEU A 8 25.51 11.21 -15.44
N GLN A 9 26.49 10.73 -16.20
CA GLN A 9 27.35 9.63 -15.78
C GLN A 9 28.13 9.95 -14.50
N LEU A 10 28.68 11.17 -14.38
CA LEU A 10 29.35 11.61 -13.16
C LEU A 10 28.40 11.66 -11.95
N ALA A 11 27.19 12.17 -12.13
CA ALA A 11 26.18 12.23 -11.06
C ALA A 11 25.77 10.82 -10.59
N VAL A 12 25.55 9.89 -11.52
CA VAL A 12 25.23 8.48 -11.21
C VAL A 12 26.40 7.81 -10.47
N ASN A 13 27.64 8.05 -10.89
CA ASN A 13 28.82 7.48 -10.24
C ASN A 13 29.06 8.03 -8.83
N ASN A 14 28.82 9.34 -8.63
CA ASN A 14 28.87 9.97 -7.31
C ASN A 14 27.78 9.41 -6.40
N LEU A 15 26.54 9.33 -6.88
CA LEU A 15 25.42 8.74 -6.14
C LEU A 15 25.72 7.29 -5.74
N ALA A 16 26.20 6.46 -6.67
CA ALA A 16 26.57 5.08 -6.38
C ALA A 16 27.68 4.97 -5.32
N THR A 17 28.63 5.91 -5.32
CA THR A 17 29.71 5.97 -4.34
C THR A 17 29.23 6.42 -2.96
N GLU A 18 28.34 7.41 -2.91
CA GLU A 18 27.69 7.86 -1.68
C GLU A 18 26.79 6.77 -1.09
N MET A 19 25.99 6.08 -1.90
CA MET A 19 25.19 4.94 -1.47
C MET A 19 26.06 3.82 -0.89
N ARG A 20 27.20 3.50 -1.51
CA ARG A 20 28.15 2.52 -0.97
C ARG A 20 28.74 2.96 0.38
N ARG A 21 29.11 4.23 0.52
CA ARG A 21 29.60 4.77 1.79
C ARG A 21 28.53 4.75 2.87
N ALA A 22 27.30 5.17 2.56
CA ALA A 22 26.17 5.12 3.47
C ALA A 22 25.88 3.69 3.93
N ASN A 23 25.88 2.72 3.00
CA ASN A 23 25.71 1.30 3.32
C ASN A 23 26.85 0.76 4.19
N TYR A 24 28.10 1.14 3.91
CA TYR A 24 29.25 0.74 4.72
C TYR A 24 29.15 1.29 6.15
N LEU A 25 28.86 2.60 6.31
CA LEU A 25 28.67 3.25 7.60
C LEU A 25 27.51 2.62 8.40
N ASN A 26 26.42 2.28 7.71
CA ASN A 26 25.30 1.56 8.30
C ASN A 26 25.71 0.14 8.74
N ALA A 27 26.50 -0.58 7.94
CA ALA A 27 26.98 -1.92 8.25
C ALA A 27 27.92 -1.94 9.47
N ILE A 28 28.80 -0.96 9.63
CA ILE A 28 29.64 -0.83 10.83
C ILE A 28 28.90 -0.19 12.03
N GLY A 29 27.62 0.17 11.85
CA GLY A 29 26.72 0.65 12.89
C GLY A 29 27.01 2.08 13.38
N ILE A 30 27.74 2.87 12.60
CA ILE A 30 28.02 4.30 12.87
C ILE A 30 26.82 5.16 12.38
N GLY A 31 25.64 4.85 12.91
CA GLY A 31 24.38 5.55 12.56
C GLY A 31 23.24 5.35 13.56
N GLY A 32 23.43 4.51 14.58
CA GLY A 32 22.47 4.33 15.68
C GLY A 32 22.85 5.15 16.91
N GLY A 33 21.88 5.43 17.78
CA GLY A 33 22.08 6.22 19.00
C GLY A 33 23.06 5.63 20.04
N ASN A 34 23.56 4.40 19.85
CA ASN A 34 24.55 3.77 20.72
C ASN A 34 25.92 3.66 20.04
N THR A 35 26.71 4.74 20.10
CA THR A 35 28.07 4.81 19.54
C THR A 35 29.08 3.88 20.23
N LYS A 36 28.82 3.42 21.47
CA LYS A 36 29.74 2.54 22.21
C LYS A 36 29.62 1.07 21.83
N ARG A 37 28.44 0.63 21.39
CA ARG A 37 28.17 -0.75 20.96
C ARG A 37 27.31 -0.76 19.69
N PRO A 38 27.92 -0.52 18.52
CA PRO A 38 27.20 -0.42 17.24
C PRO A 38 26.51 -1.74 16.82
N THR A 39 26.98 -2.89 17.33
CA THR A 39 26.49 -4.25 16.98
C THR A 39 25.53 -4.85 18.00
N LEU A 40 25.14 -4.11 19.05
CA LEU A 40 24.42 -4.66 20.20
C LEU A 40 23.17 -5.47 19.84
N TYR A 41 22.35 -4.99 18.89
CA TYR A 41 21.16 -5.70 18.44
C TYR A 41 21.46 -7.06 17.83
N GLN A 42 22.57 -7.17 17.08
CA GLN A 42 23.01 -8.43 16.47
C GLN A 42 23.50 -9.42 17.53
N GLU A 43 24.15 -8.94 18.59
CA GLU A 43 24.57 -9.77 19.72
C GLU A 43 23.38 -10.44 20.43
N PHE A 44 22.24 -9.76 20.47
CA PHE A 44 20.97 -10.30 20.99
C PHE A 44 20.14 -11.05 19.94
N GLY A 45 20.64 -11.21 18.71
CA GLY A 45 19.95 -11.92 17.63
C GLY A 45 18.84 -11.14 16.93
N TYR A 46 18.73 -9.83 17.16
CA TYR A 46 17.75 -8.99 16.46
C TYR A 46 18.23 -8.62 15.05
N PRO A 47 17.35 -8.68 14.04
CA PRO A 47 17.70 -8.27 12.68
C PRO A 47 17.93 -6.76 12.60
N ARG A 48 18.91 -6.33 11.79
CA ARG A 48 19.16 -4.90 11.55
C ARG A 48 18.15 -4.25 10.61
N THR A 49 17.63 -5.02 9.67
CA THR A 49 16.64 -4.57 8.69
C THR A 49 15.39 -5.42 8.86
N ILE A 50 14.28 -4.77 9.15
CA ILE A 50 12.99 -5.43 9.31
C ILE A 50 12.34 -5.55 7.93
N THR A 51 11.92 -6.77 7.60
CA THR A 51 11.27 -7.12 6.34
C THR A 51 9.76 -7.27 6.51
N PHE A 52 9.02 -7.33 5.40
CA PHE A 52 7.59 -7.64 5.41
C PHE A 52 7.29 -8.93 6.18
N ASN A 53 8.10 -9.97 6.01
CA ASN A 53 7.89 -11.25 6.68
C ASN A 53 7.97 -11.14 8.21
N ASP A 54 8.83 -10.28 8.73
CA ASP A 54 8.95 -10.05 10.17
C ASP A 54 7.67 -9.41 10.72
N PHE A 55 7.16 -8.36 10.06
CA PHE A 55 5.90 -7.72 10.43
C PHE A 55 4.70 -8.67 10.29
N TYR A 56 4.65 -9.42 9.19
CA TYR A 56 3.59 -10.39 8.94
C TYR A 56 3.58 -11.52 9.98
N ASN A 57 4.77 -12.02 10.36
CA ASN A 57 4.92 -13.01 11.42
C ASN A 57 4.50 -12.45 12.77
N MET A 58 4.90 -11.21 13.09
CA MET A 58 4.48 -10.53 14.31
C MET A 58 2.96 -10.39 14.37
N TYR A 59 2.33 -9.89 13.31
CA TYR A 59 0.87 -9.77 13.20
C TYR A 59 0.15 -11.11 13.35
N ARG A 60 0.68 -12.20 12.77
CA ARG A 60 0.01 -13.51 12.78
C ARG A 60 0.24 -14.35 14.03
N ARG A 61 1.41 -14.24 14.65
CA ARG A 61 1.83 -15.13 15.75
C ARG A 61 1.79 -14.46 17.11
N ASN A 62 1.75 -13.13 17.17
CA ASN A 62 1.72 -12.38 18.42
C ASN A 62 0.36 -11.71 18.61
N ALA A 63 -0.31 -12.02 19.73
CA ALA A 63 -1.61 -11.47 20.09
C ALA A 63 -1.59 -9.93 20.21
N ALA A 64 -0.48 -9.34 20.68
CA ALA A 64 -0.34 -7.89 20.79
C ALA A 64 -0.29 -7.24 19.39
N GLY A 65 0.50 -7.80 18.47
CA GLY A 65 0.59 -7.32 17.09
C GLY A 65 -0.76 -7.41 16.37
N PHE A 66 -1.46 -8.52 16.56
CA PHE A 66 -2.83 -8.69 16.05
C PHE A 66 -3.79 -7.64 16.64
N ALA A 67 -3.80 -7.48 17.96
CA ALA A 67 -4.74 -6.59 18.66
C ALA A 67 -4.55 -5.11 18.27
N VAL A 68 -3.32 -4.65 18.11
CA VAL A 68 -3.04 -3.25 17.71
C VAL A 68 -3.60 -2.96 16.32
N VAL A 69 -3.36 -3.86 15.35
CA VAL A 69 -3.86 -3.68 13.98
C VAL A 69 -5.38 -3.69 13.95
N HIS A 70 -6.03 -4.66 14.61
CA HIS A 70 -7.50 -4.76 14.59
C HIS A 70 -8.17 -3.64 15.38
N ARG A 71 -7.60 -3.19 16.51
CA ARG A 71 -8.15 -2.05 17.25
C ARG A 71 -8.18 -0.78 16.42
N LEU A 72 -7.10 -0.48 15.70
CA LEU A 72 -7.04 0.69 14.82
C LEU A 72 -7.99 0.53 13.63
N LEU A 73 -7.95 -0.63 12.97
CA LEU A 73 -8.79 -0.93 11.82
C LEU A 73 -10.28 -0.87 12.15
N ASP A 74 -10.71 -1.45 13.27
CA ASP A 74 -12.12 -1.45 13.67
C ASP A 74 -12.59 -0.05 14.08
N GLY A 75 -11.71 0.77 14.65
CA GLY A 75 -12.01 2.18 14.92
C GLY A 75 -12.17 3.00 13.63
N CYS A 76 -11.24 2.86 12.68
CA CYS A 76 -11.30 3.60 11.40
C CYS A 76 -12.50 3.16 10.53
N TRP A 77 -12.87 1.89 10.59
CA TRP A 77 -13.95 1.31 9.79
C TRP A 77 -15.21 1.03 10.61
N GLN A 78 -15.44 1.81 11.66
CA GLN A 78 -16.68 1.75 12.44
C GLN A 78 -17.88 2.18 11.57
N ASP A 79 -17.68 3.24 10.78
CA ASP A 79 -18.63 3.75 9.79
C ASP A 79 -18.01 3.68 8.39
N TYR A 80 -18.83 3.32 7.40
CA TYR A 80 -18.36 3.32 6.01
C TYR A 80 -18.33 4.76 5.46
N PRO A 81 -17.31 5.09 4.64
CA PRO A 81 -17.21 6.42 4.06
C PRO A 81 -18.40 6.69 3.12
N VAL A 82 -18.84 7.94 3.13
CA VAL A 82 -19.90 8.45 2.25
C VAL A 82 -19.24 9.10 1.04
N ILE A 83 -19.71 8.74 -0.16
CA ILE A 83 -19.23 9.30 -1.41
C ILE A 83 -20.19 10.42 -1.81
N VAL A 84 -19.68 11.64 -1.88
CA VAL A 84 -20.42 12.86 -2.23
C VAL A 84 -19.90 13.38 -3.57
N ASP A 85 -20.81 13.83 -4.41
CA ASP A 85 -20.49 14.44 -5.71
C ASP A 85 -20.39 15.97 -5.55
N GLY A 86 -19.18 16.52 -5.68
CA GLY A 86 -18.93 17.95 -5.53
C GLY A 86 -17.52 18.26 -5.03
N ASP A 87 -17.19 19.55 -4.99
CA ASP A 87 -15.98 20.06 -4.36
C ASP A 87 -16.18 20.17 -2.83
N GLU A 88 -15.11 20.11 -2.02
CA GLU A 88 -15.21 20.11 -0.54
C GLU A 88 -16.01 21.32 0.00
N ALA A 89 -16.00 22.43 -0.73
CA ALA A 89 -16.71 23.66 -0.38
C ALA A 89 -18.19 23.71 -0.83
N GLN A 90 -18.63 22.78 -1.69
CA GLN A 90 -19.99 22.74 -2.25
C GLN A 90 -20.64 21.37 -2.03
N GLU A 91 -20.60 20.85 -0.81
CA GLU A 91 -21.40 19.70 -0.43
C GLU A 91 -22.89 20.00 -0.65
N ALA A 92 -23.50 19.30 -1.61
CA ALA A 92 -24.92 19.40 -1.85
C ALA A 92 -25.70 18.85 -0.64
N LYS A 93 -26.46 19.72 0.04
CA LYS A 93 -27.32 19.34 1.19
C LYS A 93 -28.38 18.27 0.89
N LYS A 94 -28.56 17.87 -0.37
CA LYS A 94 -29.54 16.86 -0.82
C LYS A 94 -28.83 15.76 -1.59
N THR A 95 -29.03 14.52 -1.15
CA THR A 95 -28.43 13.33 -1.78
C THR A 95 -28.88 13.18 -3.23
N ASN A 96 -27.93 13.16 -4.15
CA ASN A 96 -28.16 12.94 -5.57
C ASN A 96 -28.57 11.47 -5.85
N SER A 97 -29.32 11.24 -6.93
CA SER A 97 -29.65 9.90 -7.41
C SER A 97 -28.40 9.05 -7.70
N TRP A 98 -27.33 9.67 -8.21
CA TRP A 98 -26.05 9.02 -8.45
C TRP A 98 -25.38 8.57 -7.16
N GLU A 99 -25.28 9.43 -6.14
CA GLU A 99 -24.67 9.12 -4.84
C GLU A 99 -25.38 7.93 -4.16
N LYS A 100 -26.72 7.86 -4.27
CA LYS A 100 -27.50 6.72 -3.77
C LYS A 100 -27.11 5.42 -4.47
N ASN A 101 -26.93 5.45 -5.79
CA ASN A 101 -26.54 4.27 -6.57
C ASN A 101 -25.10 3.83 -6.22
N VAL A 102 -24.16 4.77 -6.16
CA VAL A 102 -22.76 4.49 -5.79
C VAL A 102 -22.66 3.95 -4.37
N THR A 103 -23.36 4.56 -3.42
CA THR A 103 -23.40 4.09 -2.03
C THR A 103 -23.97 2.66 -1.96
N LYS A 104 -25.02 2.37 -2.73
CA LYS A 104 -25.59 1.02 -2.81
C LYS A 104 -24.61 0.01 -3.40
N PHE A 105 -23.90 0.38 -4.47
CA PHE A 105 -22.88 -0.45 -5.11
C PHE A 105 -21.72 -0.75 -4.16
N MET A 106 -21.18 0.27 -3.50
CA MET A 106 -19.99 0.16 -2.65
C MET A 106 -20.22 -0.61 -1.34
N LYS A 107 -21.45 -0.68 -0.83
CA LYS A 107 -21.79 -1.45 0.39
C LYS A 107 -21.26 -2.88 0.38
N LYS A 108 -21.26 -3.54 -0.79
CA LYS A 108 -20.72 -4.92 -0.93
C LYS A 108 -19.19 -4.95 -0.91
N TRP A 109 -18.54 -3.87 -1.33
CA TRP A 109 -17.10 -3.80 -1.59
C TRP A 109 -16.31 -3.23 -0.42
N TRP A 110 -16.92 -2.44 0.47
CA TRP A 110 -16.23 -1.89 1.65
C TRP A 110 -15.47 -2.92 2.49
N PRO A 111 -15.98 -4.14 2.74
CA PRO A 111 -15.20 -5.15 3.46
C PRO A 111 -13.88 -5.53 2.76
N LYS A 112 -13.82 -5.44 1.42
CA LYS A 112 -12.58 -5.71 0.65
C LYS A 112 -11.61 -4.54 0.71
N VAL A 113 -12.12 -3.32 0.75
CA VAL A 113 -11.29 -2.12 0.97
C VAL A 113 -10.71 -2.14 2.39
N LYS A 114 -11.53 -2.44 3.40
CA LYS A 114 -11.08 -2.68 4.79
C LYS A 114 -10.01 -3.77 4.86
N ASP A 115 -10.17 -4.85 4.09
CA ASP A 115 -9.16 -5.93 4.04
C ASP A 115 -7.84 -5.46 3.42
N ALA A 116 -7.88 -4.62 2.38
CA ALA A 116 -6.68 -4.01 1.81
C ALA A 116 -6.00 -3.07 2.81
N ASP A 117 -6.77 -2.25 3.51
CA ASP A 117 -6.25 -1.35 4.54
C ASP A 117 -5.59 -2.13 5.69
N ARG A 118 -6.21 -3.23 6.15
CA ARG A 118 -5.57 -4.15 7.11
C ARG A 118 -4.21 -4.65 6.63
N ARG A 119 -4.09 -4.99 5.34
CA ARG A 119 -2.82 -5.48 4.75
C ARG A 119 -1.78 -4.38 4.68
N ASN A 120 -2.21 -3.14 4.41
CA ASN A 120 -1.36 -1.95 4.43
C ASN A 120 -0.80 -1.70 5.83
N MET A 121 -1.62 -1.85 6.89
CA MET A 121 -1.16 -1.66 8.28
C MET A 121 -0.09 -2.68 8.73
N VAL A 122 -0.03 -3.84 8.10
CA VAL A 122 0.98 -4.88 8.41
C VAL A 122 2.21 -4.76 7.51
N GLY A 123 2.01 -4.42 6.23
CA GLY A 123 3.09 -4.18 5.28
C GLY A 123 3.50 -2.71 5.22
N ARG A 124 4.21 -2.34 4.15
CA ARG A 124 4.47 -0.93 3.81
C ARG A 124 3.41 -0.36 2.88
N TYR A 125 2.83 -1.22 2.07
CA TYR A 125 1.75 -0.90 1.13
C TYR A 125 0.86 -2.12 0.91
N SER A 126 -0.33 -1.90 0.39
CA SER A 126 -1.21 -2.92 -0.16
C SER A 126 -1.85 -2.41 -1.44
N ALA A 127 -2.47 -3.30 -2.21
CA ALA A 127 -3.24 -2.90 -3.37
C ALA A 127 -4.57 -3.66 -3.47
N LEU A 128 -5.43 -3.11 -4.31
CA LEU A 128 -6.71 -3.68 -4.69
C LEU A 128 -6.67 -4.00 -6.18
N LEU A 129 -6.69 -5.27 -6.52
CA LEU A 129 -6.82 -5.70 -7.91
C LEU A 129 -8.31 -5.76 -8.28
N LEU A 130 -8.65 -5.06 -9.35
CA LEU A 130 -9.99 -5.00 -9.91
C LEU A 130 -10.15 -6.08 -10.98
N GLN A 131 -10.93 -7.12 -10.68
CA GLN A 131 -11.29 -8.12 -11.68
C GLN A 131 -12.55 -7.67 -12.40
N VAL A 132 -12.38 -7.30 -13.66
CA VAL A 132 -13.46 -6.83 -14.53
C VAL A 132 -13.87 -7.95 -15.50
N LYS A 133 -15.16 -8.02 -15.83
CA LYS A 133 -15.72 -8.99 -16.77
C LYS A 133 -15.55 -8.48 -18.21
N ASP A 134 -14.33 -8.46 -18.71
CA ASP A 134 -14.02 -8.01 -20.08
C ASP A 134 -13.55 -9.14 -21.01
N ASN A 135 -13.46 -10.37 -20.49
CA ASN A 135 -13.01 -11.57 -21.21
C ASN A 135 -11.60 -11.42 -21.84
N LYS A 136 -10.77 -10.55 -21.28
CA LYS A 136 -9.40 -10.29 -21.73
C LYS A 136 -8.38 -10.76 -20.69
N PRO A 137 -7.13 -11.02 -21.10
CA PRO A 137 -6.05 -11.25 -20.17
C PRO A 137 -5.67 -9.96 -19.44
N TRP A 138 -5.12 -10.07 -18.23
CA TRP A 138 -4.69 -8.94 -17.39
C TRP A 138 -3.62 -8.03 -18.03
N SER A 139 -2.90 -8.53 -19.03
CA SER A 139 -1.90 -7.76 -19.78
C SER A 139 -2.51 -6.82 -20.81
N GLU A 140 -3.77 -7.02 -21.18
CA GLU A 140 -4.46 -6.22 -22.18
C GLU A 140 -5.27 -5.08 -21.54
N PRO A 141 -5.47 -3.96 -22.27
CA PRO A 141 -6.31 -2.88 -21.78
C PRO A 141 -7.78 -3.31 -21.69
N VAL A 142 -8.42 -2.88 -20.60
CA VAL A 142 -9.83 -3.18 -20.29
C VAL A 142 -10.75 -2.71 -21.41
N ASP A 143 -11.69 -3.58 -21.80
CA ASP A 143 -12.73 -3.21 -22.77
C ASP A 143 -13.77 -2.27 -22.16
N THR A 144 -13.57 -0.97 -22.32
CA THR A 144 -14.47 0.07 -21.80
C THR A 144 -15.87 0.02 -22.40
N ARG A 145 -16.06 -0.51 -23.62
CA ARG A 145 -17.39 -0.60 -24.26
C ARG A 145 -18.21 -1.68 -23.59
N LEU A 146 -17.60 -2.85 -23.39
CA LEU A 146 -18.23 -3.97 -22.71
C LEU A 146 -18.53 -3.62 -21.25
N VAL A 147 -17.59 -2.99 -20.55
CA VAL A 147 -17.81 -2.53 -19.16
C VAL A 147 -18.98 -1.55 -19.05
N LYS A 148 -19.07 -0.57 -19.97
CA LYS A 148 -20.21 0.36 -20.00
C LYS A 148 -21.54 -0.34 -20.22
N SER A 149 -21.58 -1.38 -21.05
CA SER A 149 -22.80 -2.16 -21.30
C SER A 149 -23.25 -2.99 -20.10
N LEU A 150 -22.30 -3.51 -19.30
CA LEU A 150 -22.58 -4.33 -18.12
C LEU A 150 -22.87 -3.50 -16.85
N GLY A 151 -22.41 -2.24 -16.81
CA GLY A 151 -22.59 -1.35 -15.66
C GLY A 151 -22.02 -1.95 -14.37
N GLU A 152 -22.83 -1.98 -13.32
CA GLU A 152 -22.43 -2.51 -12.00
C GLU A 152 -22.00 -3.99 -12.03
N SER A 153 -22.51 -4.77 -12.98
CA SER A 153 -22.18 -6.20 -13.11
C SER A 153 -20.81 -6.44 -13.76
N ALA A 154 -20.14 -5.39 -14.23
CA ALA A 154 -18.80 -5.49 -14.81
C ALA A 154 -17.74 -5.82 -13.76
N LEU A 155 -17.88 -5.35 -12.51
CA LEU A 155 -16.94 -5.64 -11.44
C LEU A 155 -17.24 -7.01 -10.82
N VAL A 156 -16.36 -7.98 -11.08
CA VAL A 156 -16.53 -9.36 -10.62
C VAL A 156 -15.97 -9.54 -9.22
N LYS A 157 -14.74 -9.08 -8.99
CA LYS A 157 -14.05 -9.18 -7.70
C LYS A 157 -13.17 -7.97 -7.44
N LEU A 158 -13.09 -7.65 -6.17
CA LEU A 158 -12.14 -6.71 -5.61
C LEU A 158 -11.20 -7.53 -4.73
N ILE A 159 -9.96 -7.70 -5.17
CA ILE A 159 -9.00 -8.64 -4.58
C ILE A 159 -7.94 -7.83 -3.82
N PRO A 160 -7.99 -7.82 -2.47
CA PRO A 160 -6.95 -7.19 -1.66
C PRO A 160 -5.69 -8.06 -1.69
N VAL A 161 -4.54 -7.45 -1.92
CA VAL A 161 -3.23 -8.12 -2.01
C VAL A 161 -2.22 -7.54 -1.03
N TRP A 162 -1.27 -8.38 -0.61
CA TRP A 162 -0.15 -7.98 0.23
C TRP A 162 0.98 -7.37 -0.61
N GLU A 163 1.85 -6.56 0.02
CA GLU A 163 3.09 -6.03 -0.56
C GLU A 163 3.89 -7.04 -1.42
N PRO A 164 4.22 -8.28 -0.95
CA PRO A 164 5.00 -9.23 -1.74
C PRO A 164 4.24 -9.94 -2.88
N GLN A 165 2.95 -9.64 -3.08
CA GLN A 165 2.13 -10.23 -4.15
C GLN A 165 2.03 -9.33 -5.39
N LEU A 166 2.66 -8.16 -5.33
CA LEU A 166 2.75 -7.17 -6.40
C LEU A 166 4.14 -7.24 -7.03
#